data_AF-A0A3M1JE66-F1
#
_entry.id   AF-A0A3M1JE66-F1
#
_cell.length_a   1.000
_cell.length_b   1.000
_cell.length_c   1.000
_cell.angle_alpha   90.00
_cell.angle_beta   90.00
_cell.angle_gamma   90.00
#
_symmetry.space_group_name_H-M   'P 1'
#
loop_
_entity.id
_entity.type
_entity.pdbx_description
1 polymer ?
#
loop_
_entity_poly.entity_id
_entity_poly.type
_entity_poly.pdbx_seq_one_letter_code
_entity_poly.pdbx_strand_id
1 'polypeptide(L)'
;VTAHRNMNLLALGLSVLFLLGYVVYHFTTPETIYGDANFNGVLEEAERIAVAGTRPWYLALLASHVVLAAVILPFILYTFIKAITEQFAAHKRLARWVWPLWFYVALTGPICYLMLRPYYG
;
A
#
# COMPACT_ATOMS: atom_id res chain seq x y z
N VAL A 1 7.20 -26.53 7.97
CA VAL A 1 6.32 -26.29 6.79
C VAL A 1 4.94 -25.76 7.21
N THR A 2 4.30 -26.35 8.23
CA THR A 2 2.99 -25.92 8.75
C THR A 2 2.95 -24.45 9.20
N ALA A 3 3.95 -24.00 9.97
CA ALA A 3 4.02 -22.60 10.42
C ALA A 3 4.09 -21.61 9.25
N HIS A 4 4.95 -21.87 8.26
CA HIS A 4 5.05 -21.05 7.05
C HIS A 4 3.72 -20.99 6.28
N ARG A 5 3.03 -22.13 6.12
CA ARG A 5 1.72 -22.19 5.45
C ARG A 5 0.67 -21.36 6.20
N ASN A 6 0.61 -21.50 7.52
CA ASN A 6 -0.33 -20.75 8.35
C ASN A 6 -0.05 -19.24 8.32
N MET A 7 1.23 -18.84 8.35
CA MET A 7 1.62 -17.43 8.22
C MET A 7 1.27 -16.85 6.85
N ASN A 8 1.44 -17.61 5.76
CA ASN A 8 1.04 -17.16 4.43
C ASN A 8 -0.49 -16.99 4.32
N LEU A 9 -1.27 -17.91 4.90
CA LEU A 9 -2.73 -17.79 4.94
C LEU A 9 -3.19 -16.61 5.77
N LEU A 10 -2.58 -16.38 6.94
CA LEU A 10 -2.84 -15.20 7.76
C LEU A 10 -2.48 -13.91 7.02
N ALA A 11 -1.31 -13.85 6.38
CA ALA A 11 -0.87 -12.67 5.62
C ALA A 11 -1.82 -12.36 4.46
N LEU A 12 -2.29 -13.38 3.74
CA LEU A 12 -3.29 -13.22 2.68
C LEU A 12 -4.62 -12.73 3.25
N GLY A 13 -5.10 -13.33 4.34
CA GLY A 13 -6.32 -12.91 5.02
C GLY A 13 -6.28 -11.46 5.51
N LEU A 14 -5.17 -11.05 6.14
CA LEU A 14 -4.95 -9.67 6.57
C LEU A 14 -4.88 -8.71 5.38
N SER A 15 -4.27 -9.12 4.26
CA SER A 15 -4.19 -8.31 3.04
C SER A 15 -5.56 -8.10 2.40
N VAL A 16 -6.41 -9.14 2.39
CA VAL A 16 -7.80 -9.04 1.92
C VAL A 16 -8.61 -8.12 2.84
N LEU A 17 -8.49 -8.30 4.17
CA LEU A 17 -9.18 -7.45 5.13
C LEU A 17 -8.77 -5.98 4.99
N PHE A 18 -7.46 -5.71 4.86
CA PHE A 18 -6.92 -4.38 4.61
C PHE A 18 -7.48 -3.79 3.31
N LEU A 19 -7.49 -4.55 2.21
CA LEU A 19 -7.98 -4.08 0.92
C LEU A 19 -9.48 -3.75 0.98
N LEU A 20 -10.29 -4.60 1.61
CA LEU A 20 -11.72 -4.34 1.80
C LEU A 20 -11.94 -3.07 2.64
N GLY A 21 -11.21 -2.91 3.74
CA GLY A 21 -11.26 -1.71 4.57
C GLY A 21 -10.85 -0.46 3.81
N TYR A 22 -9.78 -0.53 3.02
CA TYR A 22 -9.30 0.56 2.17
C TYR A 22 -10.34 0.97 1.13
N VAL A 23 -10.94 0.00 0.44
CA VAL A 23 -11.98 0.25 -0.57
C VAL A 23 -13.20 0.90 0.07
N VAL A 24 -13.68 0.36 1.21
CA VAL A 24 -14.81 0.96 1.95
C VAL A 24 -14.48 2.39 2.36
N TYR A 25 -13.33 2.62 2.98
CA TYR A 25 -12.89 3.96 3.39
C TYR A 25 -12.87 4.93 2.20
N HIS A 26 -12.30 4.52 1.06
CA HIS A 26 -12.21 5.37 -0.12
C HIS A 26 -13.57 5.63 -0.78
N PHE A 27 -14.55 4.75 -0.61
CA PHE A 27 -15.93 4.99 -1.03
C PHE A 27 -16.72 5.88 -0.06
N THR A 28 -16.45 5.80 1.25
CA THR A 28 -17.23 6.50 2.28
C THR A 28 -16.65 7.84 2.70
N THR A 29 -15.35 8.05 2.50
CA THR A 29 -14.61 9.20 3.03
C THR A 29 -14.05 10.02 1.88
N PRO A 30 -14.31 11.34 1.84
CA PRO A 30 -13.69 12.23 0.87
C PRO A 30 -12.17 12.16 0.95
N GLU A 31 -11.52 12.30 -0.20
CA GLU A 31 -10.08 12.23 -0.30
C GLU A 31 -9.40 13.45 0.36
N THR A 32 -8.48 13.18 1.28
CA THR A 32 -7.74 14.20 2.03
C THR A 32 -6.62 14.80 1.18
N ILE A 33 -6.53 16.13 1.19
CA ILE A 33 -5.53 16.85 0.41
C ILE A 33 -4.28 17.06 1.26
N TYR A 34 -3.15 16.53 0.79
CA TYR A 34 -1.86 16.72 1.46
C TYR A 34 -1.48 18.21 1.53
N GLY A 35 -1.43 18.78 2.73
CA GLY A 35 -1.12 20.20 2.93
C GLY A 35 -2.31 21.09 3.23
N ASP A 36 -3.55 20.59 3.14
CA ASP A 36 -4.74 21.32 3.61
C ASP A 36 -4.75 21.32 5.14
N ALA A 37 -4.28 22.42 5.73
CA ALA A 37 -4.10 22.56 7.17
C ALA A 37 -5.34 23.16 7.85
N ASN A 38 -6.22 23.82 7.09
CA ASN A 38 -7.46 24.40 7.57
C ASN A 38 -8.69 23.51 7.34
N PHE A 39 -8.52 22.35 6.69
CA PHE A 39 -9.54 21.33 6.41
C PHE A 39 -10.71 21.86 5.56
N ASN A 40 -10.46 22.87 4.73
CA ASN A 40 -11.49 23.49 3.89
C ASN A 40 -11.69 22.73 2.57
N GLY A 41 -10.89 21.69 2.29
CA GLY A 41 -10.93 20.92 1.05
C GLY A 41 -10.30 21.62 -0.15
N VAL A 42 -9.55 22.71 0.06
CA VAL A 42 -8.94 23.55 -0.96
C VAL A 42 -7.51 23.85 -0.57
N LEU A 43 -6.55 23.44 -1.40
CA LEU A 43 -5.15 23.81 -1.18
C LEU A 43 -4.92 25.29 -1.53
N GLU A 44 -4.96 26.14 -0.51
CA GLU A 44 -4.69 27.57 -0.66
C GLU A 44 -3.23 27.84 -1.02
N GLU A 45 -2.96 29.00 -1.63
CA GLU A 45 -1.60 29.35 -2.06
C GLU A 45 -0.61 29.39 -0.89
N ALA A 46 -1.04 29.88 0.28
CA ALA A 46 -0.23 29.93 1.49
C ALA A 46 0.14 28.53 2.01
N GLU A 47 -0.81 27.59 2.00
CA GLU A 47 -0.61 26.20 2.41
C GLU A 47 0.27 25.44 1.42
N ARG A 48 0.06 25.67 0.13
CA ARG A 48 0.88 25.11 -0.95
C ARG A 48 2.34 25.51 -0.80
N ILE A 49 2.63 26.76 -0.46
CA ILE A 49 3.99 27.24 -0.20
C ILE A 49 4.58 26.52 1.02
N ALA A 50 3.80 26.33 2.08
CA ALA A 50 4.26 25.66 3.30
C ALA A 50 4.65 24.18 3.07
N VAL A 51 3.93 23.47 2.18
CA VAL A 51 4.23 22.07 1.83
C VAL A 51 5.05 21.90 0.54
N ALA A 52 5.47 22.97 -0.12
CA ALA A 52 6.15 22.90 -1.42
C ALA A 52 7.41 22.02 -1.40
N GLY A 53 8.12 21.99 -0.26
CA GLY A 53 9.32 21.16 -0.08
C GLY A 53 9.05 19.66 0.11
N THR A 54 7.87 19.27 0.62
CA THR A 54 7.57 17.87 1.00
C THR A 54 6.49 17.22 0.13
N ARG A 55 5.57 18.01 -0.43
CA ARG A 55 4.50 17.55 -1.32
C ARG A 55 4.97 16.76 -2.55
N PRO A 56 5.99 17.17 -3.33
CA PRO A 56 6.43 16.39 -4.49
C PRO A 56 6.98 15.02 -4.07
N TRP A 57 7.67 14.92 -2.93
CA TRP A 57 8.15 13.65 -2.39
C TRP A 57 6.99 12.75 -1.95
N TYR A 58 6.00 13.31 -1.26
CA TYR A 58 4.78 12.59 -0.91
C TYR A 58 4.07 12.04 -2.14
N LEU A 59 3.86 12.88 -3.17
CA LEU A 59 3.18 12.46 -4.40
C LEU A 59 3.99 11.41 -5.17
N ALA A 60 5.31 11.55 -5.24
CA ALA A 60 6.16 10.55 -5.87
C ALA A 60 6.10 9.20 -5.13
N LEU A 61 6.13 9.22 -3.79
CA LEU A 61 6.04 8.04 -2.94
C LEU A 61 4.66 7.38 -3.03
N LEU A 62 3.59 8.18 -3.04
CA LEU A 62 2.22 7.70 -3.16
C LEU A 62 2.01 7.08 -4.55
N ALA A 63 2.44 7.76 -5.60
CA ALA A 63 2.34 7.25 -6.96
C ALA A 63 3.12 5.94 -7.13
N SER A 64 4.36 5.88 -6.64
CA SER A 64 5.15 4.64 -6.71
C SER A 64 4.50 3.53 -5.88
N HIS A 65 4.00 3.81 -4.68
CA HIS A 65 3.30 2.85 -3.84
C HIS A 65 2.08 2.26 -4.56
N VAL A 66 1.19 3.10 -5.08
CA VAL A 66 -0.06 2.66 -5.74
C VAL A 66 0.24 1.84 -7.00
N VAL A 67 1.15 2.32 -7.85
CA VAL A 67 1.53 1.60 -9.08
C VAL A 67 2.16 0.24 -8.76
N LEU A 68 3.09 0.19 -7.81
CA LEU A 68 3.74 -1.07 -7.44
C LEU A 68 2.77 -2.02 -6.71
N ALA A 69 1.84 -1.49 -5.92
CA ALA A 69 0.76 -2.27 -5.30
C ALA A 69 -0.18 -2.91 -6.34
N ALA A 70 -0.56 -2.16 -7.38
CA ALA A 70 -1.37 -2.69 -8.48
C ALA A 70 -0.62 -3.77 -9.27
N VAL A 71 0.67 -3.52 -9.56
CA VAL A 71 1.50 -4.47 -10.31
C VAL A 71 1.77 -5.74 -9.50
N ILE A 72 2.03 -5.65 -8.20
CA ILE A 72 2.42 -6.82 -7.39
C ILE A 72 1.25 -7.77 -7.11
N LEU A 73 0.02 -7.27 -7.05
CA LEU A 73 -1.17 -8.05 -6.72
C LEU A 73 -1.33 -9.33 -7.58
N PRO A 74 -1.28 -9.29 -8.94
CA PRO A 74 -1.34 -10.50 -9.75
C PRO A 74 -0.16 -11.45 -9.49
N PHE A 75 1.04 -10.95 -9.18
CA PHE A 75 2.21 -11.80 -8.89
C PHE A 75 2.08 -12.53 -7.55
N ILE A 76 1.50 -11.89 -6.53
CA ILE A 76 1.20 -12.54 -5.24
C ILE A 76 0.19 -13.65 -5.43
N LEU A 77 -0.89 -13.39 -6.17
CA LEU A 77 -1.90 -14.40 -6.49
C LEU A 77 -1.30 -15.57 -7.26
N TYR A 78 -0.49 -15.31 -8.29
CA TYR A 78 0.17 -16.36 -9.04
C TYR A 78 1.15 -17.17 -8.18
N THR A 79 1.91 -16.51 -7.31
CA THR A 79 2.83 -17.17 -6.37
C THR A 79 2.07 -18.03 -5.35
N PHE A 80 0.89 -17.60 -4.93
CA PHE A 80 -0.02 -18.37 -4.07
C PHE A 80 -0.62 -19.57 -4.80
N ILE A 81 -1.05 -19.42 -6.06
CA ILE A 81 -1.53 -20.52 -6.91
C ILE A 81 -0.46 -21.62 -7.01
N LYS A 82 0.80 -21.25 -7.22
CA LYS A 82 1.91 -22.22 -7.24
C LYS A 82 2.11 -22.95 -5.92
N ALA A 83 1.77 -22.34 -4.79
CA ALA A 83 1.83 -22.98 -3.47
C ALA A 83 0.70 -24.01 -3.29
N ILE A 84 -0.53 -23.71 -3.75
CA ILE A 84 -1.67 -24.63 -3.62
C ILE A 84 -1.61 -25.79 -4.62
N THR A 85 -0.98 -25.61 -5.79
CA THR A 85 -0.74 -26.70 -6.76
C THR A 85 0.52 -27.50 -6.44
N GLU A 86 1.05 -27.38 -5.21
CA GLU A 86 2.24 -28.08 -4.71
C GLU A 86 3.53 -27.87 -5.54
N GLN A 87 3.59 -26.81 -6.36
CA GLN A 87 4.75 -26.44 -7.18
C GLN A 87 5.77 -25.63 -6.36
N PHE A 88 6.27 -26.21 -5.27
CA PHE A 88 7.09 -25.48 -4.28
C PHE A 88 8.40 -24.90 -4.84
N ALA A 89 9.03 -25.57 -5.80
CA ALA A 89 10.25 -25.06 -6.45
C ALA A 89 9.97 -23.76 -7.23
N ALA A 90 8.88 -23.72 -8.00
CA ALA A 90 8.44 -22.53 -8.72
C ALA A 90 7.98 -21.43 -7.76
N HIS A 91 7.20 -21.77 -6.72
CA HIS A 91 6.80 -20.84 -5.66
C HIS A 91 8.01 -20.14 -5.03
N LYS A 92 9.04 -20.89 -4.59
CA LYS A 92 10.25 -20.32 -3.99
C LYS A 92 11.00 -19.39 -4.95
N ARG A 93 11.09 -19.76 -6.23
CA ARG A 93 11.76 -18.96 -7.25
C ARG A 93 11.04 -17.62 -7.47
N LEU A 94 9.71 -17.64 -7.57
CA LEU A 94 8.92 -16.42 -7.72
C LEU A 94 8.91 -15.57 -6.45
N ALA A 95 8.70 -16.20 -5.29
CA ALA A 95 8.65 -15.51 -4.01
C ALA A 95 9.91 -14.69 -3.74
N ARG A 96 11.09 -15.13 -4.19
CA ARG A 96 12.35 -14.37 -4.06
C ARG A 96 12.32 -13.02 -4.77
N TRP A 97 11.62 -12.92 -5.91
CA TRP A 97 11.46 -11.67 -6.67
C TRP A 97 10.28 -10.84 -6.18
N VAL A 98 9.21 -11.50 -5.75
CA VAL A 98 8.01 -10.82 -5.23
C VAL A 98 8.27 -10.21 -3.84
N TRP A 99 9.12 -10.84 -3.02
CA TRP A 99 9.37 -10.41 -1.65
C TRP A 99 9.93 -8.99 -1.50
N PRO A 100 10.97 -8.54 -2.25
CA PRO A 100 11.46 -7.17 -2.16
C PRO A 100 10.40 -6.13 -2.55
N LEU A 101 9.64 -6.41 -3.61
CA LEU A 101 8.57 -5.54 -4.06
C LEU A 101 7.44 -5.46 -3.02
N TRP A 102 7.09 -6.60 -2.43
CA TRP A 102 6.08 -6.68 -1.38
C TRP A 102 6.51 -5.90 -0.15
N PHE A 103 7.77 -6.05 0.27
CA PHE A 103 8.33 -5.32 1.40
C PHE A 103 8.32 -3.81 1.16
N TYR A 104 8.69 -3.36 -0.05
CA TYR A 104 8.60 -1.95 -0.42
C TYR A 104 7.18 -1.40 -0.26
N VAL A 105 6.18 -2.06 -0.85
CA VAL A 105 4.77 -1.64 -0.75
C VAL A 105 4.30 -1.66 0.70
N ALA A 106 4.61 -2.72 1.44
CA ALA A 106 4.23 -2.87 2.85
C ALA A 106 4.83 -1.78 3.76
N LEU A 107 6.04 -1.30 3.47
CA LEU A 107 6.69 -0.23 4.25
C LEU A 107 6.21 1.17 3.83
N THR A 108 6.05 1.40 2.54
CA THR A 108 5.67 2.72 2.00
C THR A 108 4.24 3.12 2.31
N GLY A 109 3.31 2.17 2.45
CA GLY A 109 1.92 2.45 2.82
C GLY A 109 1.79 3.18 4.18
N PRO A 110 2.31 2.61 5.28
CA PRO A 110 2.36 3.27 6.58
C PRO A 110 3.11 4.61 6.56
N ILE A 111 4.18 4.74 5.77
CA ILE A 111 4.91 6.01 5.63
C ILE A 111 4.01 7.08 5.00
N CYS A 112 3.32 6.76 3.89
CA CYS A 112 2.36 7.68 3.28
C CYS A 112 1.24 8.07 4.26
N TYR A 113 0.73 7.12 5.05
CA TYR A 113 -0.25 7.41 6.09
C TYR A 113 0.30 8.36 7.16
N LEU A 114 1.52 8.14 7.66
CA LEU A 114 2.13 9.02 8.67
C LEU A 114 2.36 10.43 8.15
N MET A 115 2.74 10.57 6.87
CA MET A 115 2.87 11.86 6.22
C MET A 115 1.52 12.58 6.06
N LEU A 116 0.44 11.82 5.81
CA LEU A 116 -0.91 12.36 5.66
C LEU A 116 -1.61 12.58 7.01
N ARG A 117 -1.14 11.92 8.08
CA ARG A 117 -1.74 11.95 9.42
C ARG A 117 -2.06 13.36 9.96
N PRO A 118 -1.17 14.36 9.84
CA PRO A 118 -1.46 15.71 10.34
C PRO A 118 -2.64 16.39 9.65
N TYR A 119 -3.02 15.90 8.47
CA TYR A 119 -4.10 16.44 7.63
C TYR A 119 -5.40 15.62 7.74
N TYR A 120 -5.46 14.63 8.63
CA TYR A 120 -6.72 14.03 9.08
C TYR A 120 -7.24 14.86 10.27
N GLY A 121 -8.20 15.75 9.99
CA GLY A 121 -8.94 16.52 10.97
C GLY A 121 -10.08 15.72 11.60
#